data_AF-A0A0C2MC36-F1
#
_entry.id   AF-A0A0C2MC36-F1
#
_cell.length_a   1.000
_cell.length_b   1.000
_cell.length_c   1.000
_cell.angle_alpha   90.00
_cell.angle_beta   90.00
_cell.angle_gamma   90.00
#
_symmetry.space_group_name_H-M   'P 1'
#
loop_
_entity.id
_entity.type
_entity.pdbx_description
1 polymer ?
#
loop_
_entity_poly.entity_id
_entity_poly.type
_entity_poly.pdbx_seq_one_letter_code
_entity_poly.pdbx_strand_id
1 'polypeptide(L)'
;MLFPVESIEDAVDQMTLSNYARITKEGDVSNMMESVRSVMNRFPYDYKHEYKRFFLRHFPNELFHEFILVIEFGKAVHQYQEKKLLFFDVFNFIFRDYYLLATALSRPFLQIFIKFIRSRDTINTPNPGF
;
A
#
# COMPACT_ATOMS: atom_id res chain seq x y z
N MET A 1 15.83 -12.42 -5.13
CA MET A 1 17.11 -11.99 -4.52
C MET A 1 16.94 -12.25 -3.04
N LEU A 2 17.74 -13.14 -2.45
CA LEU A 2 17.76 -13.40 -1.01
C LEU A 2 18.83 -12.48 -0.41
N PHE A 3 18.51 -11.82 0.69
CA PHE A 3 19.46 -10.99 1.42
C PHE A 3 20.44 -11.90 2.19
N PRO A 4 21.66 -11.46 2.53
CA PRO A 4 22.51 -12.24 3.42
C PRO A 4 21.86 -12.36 4.81
N VAL A 5 21.92 -13.56 5.41
CA VAL A 5 21.45 -13.82 6.78
C VAL A 5 22.67 -13.79 7.70
N GLU A 6 22.78 -12.75 8.51
CA GLU A 6 23.88 -12.62 9.47
C GLU A 6 23.38 -12.77 10.92
N SER A 7 22.07 -12.74 11.13
CA SER A 7 21.41 -12.83 12.44
C SER A 7 20.05 -13.55 12.39
N ILE A 8 19.52 -13.90 13.57
CA ILE A 8 18.14 -14.40 13.71
C ILE A 8 17.13 -13.36 13.21
N GLU A 9 17.41 -12.06 13.41
CA GLU A 9 16.55 -10.98 12.93
C GLU A 9 16.48 -10.95 11.40
N ASP A 10 17.62 -11.13 10.71
CA ASP A 10 17.64 -11.21 9.25
C ASP A 10 16.88 -12.44 8.72
N ALA A 11 16.91 -13.56 9.45
CA ALA A 11 16.14 -14.76 9.09
C ALA A 11 14.63 -14.52 9.21
N VAL A 12 14.18 -13.87 10.29
CA VAL A 12 12.78 -13.49 10.49
C VAL A 12 12.33 -12.52 9.39
N ASP A 13 13.16 -11.52 9.07
CA ASP A 13 12.85 -10.55 8.01
C ASP A 13 12.67 -11.22 6.64
N GLN A 14 13.55 -12.16 6.29
CA GLN A 14 13.43 -12.92 5.06
C GLN A 14 12.20 -13.81 5.03
N MET A 15 11.83 -14.41 6.17
CA MET A 15 10.60 -15.17 6.29
C MET A 15 9.38 -14.27 6.07
N THR A 16 9.37 -13.07 6.66
CA THR A 16 8.30 -12.08 6.45
C THR A 16 8.18 -11.68 4.98
N LEU A 17 9.29 -11.35 4.32
CA LEU A 17 9.29 -10.95 2.90
C LEU A 17 8.91 -12.11 1.97
N SER A 18 9.32 -13.34 2.28
CA SER A 18 8.96 -14.53 1.52
C SER A 18 7.48 -14.86 1.64
N ASN A 19 6.93 -14.78 2.86
CA ASN A 19 5.51 -14.96 3.10
C ASN A 19 4.68 -13.88 2.40
N TYR A 20 5.13 -12.63 2.46
CA TYR A 20 4.50 -11.54 1.72
C TYR A 20 4.46 -11.83 0.22
N ALA A 21 5.61 -12.14 -0.40
CA ALA A 21 5.68 -12.40 -1.84
C ALA A 21 4.86 -13.63 -2.30
N ARG A 22 4.62 -14.59 -1.40
CA ARG A 22 3.74 -15.73 -1.66
C ARG A 22 2.27 -15.32 -1.57
N ILE A 23 1.87 -14.66 -0.49
CA ILE A 23 0.48 -14.23 -0.26
C ILE A 23 0.03 -13.24 -1.35
N THR A 24 0.91 -12.35 -1.81
CA THR A 24 0.56 -11.39 -2.86
C THR A 24 0.34 -12.01 -4.23
N LYS A 25 0.71 -13.28 -4.44
CA LYS A 25 0.48 -14.01 -5.69
C LYS A 25 -0.72 -14.95 -5.65
N GLU A 26 -1.02 -15.51 -4.48
CA GLU A 26 -1.92 -16.65 -4.33
C GLU A 26 -3.03 -16.42 -3.31
N GLY A 27 -2.94 -15.37 -2.49
CA GLY A 27 -3.91 -15.05 -1.45
C GLY A 27 -5.13 -14.33 -1.97
N ASP A 28 -6.21 -14.35 -1.18
CA ASP A 28 -7.32 -13.43 -1.36
C ASP A 28 -6.97 -12.02 -0.86
N VAL A 29 -7.87 -11.06 -1.13
CA VAL A 29 -7.69 -9.64 -0.74
C VAL A 29 -7.50 -9.48 0.76
N SER A 30 -8.21 -10.23 1.61
CA SER A 30 -8.08 -10.14 3.07
C SER A 30 -6.68 -10.57 3.52
N ASN A 31 -6.21 -11.71 3.01
CA ASN A 31 -4.86 -12.21 3.26
C ASN A 31 -3.79 -11.22 2.75
N MET A 32 -4.00 -10.61 1.58
CA MET A 32 -3.12 -9.57 1.06
C MET A 32 -3.06 -8.34 2.00
N MET A 33 -4.21 -7.87 2.48
CA MET A 33 -4.29 -6.75 3.42
C MET A 33 -3.50 -7.02 4.71
N GLU A 34 -3.69 -8.20 5.30
CA GLU A 34 -2.95 -8.63 6.50
C GLU A 34 -1.44 -8.71 6.23
N SER A 35 -1.04 -9.28 5.09
CA SER A 35 0.37 -9.38 4.72
C SER A 35 1.03 -8.01 4.55
N VAL A 36 0.33 -7.04 3.96
CA VAL A 36 0.80 -5.65 3.80
C VAL A 36 0.97 -4.99 5.18
N ARG A 37 -0.01 -5.14 6.08
CA ARG A 37 0.09 -4.62 7.46
C ARG A 37 1.28 -5.24 8.20
N SER A 38 1.49 -6.55 8.06
CA SER A 38 2.60 -7.27 8.68
C SER A 38 3.96 -6.71 8.24
N VAL A 39 4.14 -6.49 6.93
CA VAL A 39 5.37 -5.88 6.39
C VAL A 39 5.57 -4.46 6.91
N MET A 40 4.54 -3.61 6.87
CA MET A 40 4.65 -2.22 7.34
C MET A 40 4.95 -2.12 8.84
N ASN A 41 4.39 -3.03 9.64
CA ASN A 41 4.65 -3.10 11.08
C ASN A 41 6.07 -3.60 11.39
N ARG A 42 6.57 -4.55 10.60
CA ARG A 42 7.91 -5.14 10.80
C ARG A 42 9.04 -4.22 10.35
N PHE A 43 8.85 -3.51 9.24
CA PHE A 43 9.88 -2.68 8.62
C PHE A 43 9.51 -1.21 8.71
N PRO A 44 9.69 -0.58 9.88
CA PRO A 44 9.31 0.82 10.07
C PRO A 44 10.09 1.76 9.15
N TYR A 45 9.76 3.04 9.25
CA TYR A 45 10.24 4.07 8.35
C TYR A 45 11.77 4.13 8.16
N ASP A 46 12.60 3.91 9.18
CA ASP A 46 14.06 4.02 9.03
C ASP A 46 14.73 2.69 8.63
N TYR A 47 13.93 1.69 8.23
CA TYR A 47 14.43 0.36 7.87
C TYR A 47 15.08 0.33 6.48
N LYS A 48 15.88 -0.72 6.23
CA LYS A 48 16.67 -0.95 5.02
C LYS A 48 15.86 -0.65 3.74
N HIS A 49 16.32 0.32 2.92
CA HIS A 49 15.63 0.76 1.70
C HIS A 49 15.31 -0.36 0.71
N GLU A 50 16.15 -1.40 0.68
CA GLU A 50 15.98 -2.58 -0.16
C GLU A 50 14.68 -3.36 0.14
N TYR A 51 14.22 -3.39 1.39
CA TYR A 51 12.98 -4.06 1.78
C TYR A 51 11.76 -3.26 1.35
N LYS A 52 11.85 -1.93 1.38
CA LYS A 52 10.78 -1.09 0.84
C LYS A 52 10.68 -1.19 -0.67
N ARG A 53 11.81 -1.27 -1.37
CA ARG A 53 11.84 -1.56 -2.81
C ARG A 53 11.24 -2.94 -3.10
N PHE A 54 11.54 -3.94 -2.27
CA PHE A 54 10.95 -5.27 -2.38
C PHE A 54 9.42 -5.23 -2.18
N PHE A 55 8.95 -4.51 -1.16
CA PHE A 55 7.54 -4.30 -0.86
C PHE A 55 6.79 -3.73 -2.06
N LEU A 56 7.28 -2.64 -2.64
CA LEU A 56 6.68 -2.00 -3.82
C LEU A 56 6.69 -2.91 -5.04
N ARG A 57 7.79 -3.63 -5.27
CA ARG A 57 7.93 -4.54 -6.43
C ARG A 57 6.94 -5.70 -6.38
N HIS A 58 6.58 -6.16 -5.18
CA HIS A 58 5.68 -7.28 -4.97
C HIS A 58 4.31 -6.84 -4.44
N PHE A 59 3.99 -5.55 -4.54
CA PHE A 59 2.72 -5.05 -4.06
C PHE A 59 1.56 -5.77 -4.76
N PRO A 60 0.56 -6.29 -4.02
CA PRO A 60 -0.52 -7.08 -4.59
C PRO A 60 -1.37 -6.24 -5.55
N ASN A 61 -1.45 -6.67 -6.82
CA ASN A 61 -2.15 -5.93 -7.86
C ASN A 61 -3.66 -5.89 -7.60
N GLU A 62 -4.22 -6.97 -7.07
CA GLU A 62 -5.62 -7.12 -6.71
C GLU A 62 -5.98 -6.12 -5.60
N LEU A 63 -5.13 -6.01 -4.57
CA LEU A 63 -5.34 -5.01 -3.51
C LEU A 63 -5.17 -3.58 -4.04
N PHE A 64 -4.22 -3.35 -4.96
CA PHE A 64 -4.09 -2.05 -5.61
C PHE A 64 -5.35 -1.68 -6.41
N HIS A 65 -5.95 -2.65 -7.10
CA HIS A 65 -7.23 -2.48 -7.78
C HIS A 65 -8.35 -2.13 -6.79
N GLU A 66 -8.40 -2.81 -5.64
CA GLU A 66 -9.34 -2.49 -4.57
C GLU A 66 -9.19 -1.04 -4.06
N PHE A 67 -7.98 -0.51 -3.99
CA PHE A 67 -7.77 0.90 -3.66
C PHE A 67 -8.34 1.84 -4.72
N ILE A 68 -8.21 1.51 -6.01
CA ILE A 68 -8.84 2.28 -7.09
C ILE A 68 -10.37 2.28 -6.90
N LEU A 69 -10.97 1.12 -6.64
CA LEU A 69 -12.41 1.00 -6.42
C LEU A 69 -12.87 1.85 -5.23
N VAL A 70 -12.12 1.86 -4.13
CA VAL A 70 -12.41 2.72 -2.95
C VAL A 70 -12.44 4.20 -3.32
N ILE A 71 -11.55 4.64 -4.21
CA ILE A 71 -11.51 6.05 -4.66
C ILE A 71 -12.68 6.36 -5.60
N GLU A 72 -13.03 5.43 -6.50
CA GLU A 72 -14.05 5.66 -7.54
C GLU A 72 -15.49 5.49 -7.06
N PHE A 73 -15.74 4.44 -6.27
CA PHE A 73 -17.09 4.04 -5.86
C PHE A 73 -17.38 4.33 -4.38
N GLY A 74 -16.36 4.74 -3.62
CA GLY A 74 -16.55 5.16 -2.23
C GLY A 74 -17.18 4.07 -1.36
N LYS A 75 -18.21 4.45 -0.58
CA LYS A 75 -18.86 3.59 0.41
C LYS A 75 -19.55 2.35 -0.17
N ALA A 76 -19.74 2.27 -1.49
CA ALA A 76 -20.32 1.09 -2.14
C ALA A 76 -19.36 -0.12 -2.18
N VAL A 77 -18.06 0.10 -1.94
CA VAL A 77 -17.06 -0.96 -1.95
C VAL A 77 -17.09 -1.77 -0.65
N HIS A 78 -17.03 -3.10 -0.75
CA HIS A 78 -16.92 -3.99 0.41
C HIS A 78 -15.69 -3.65 1.25
N GLN A 79 -15.84 -3.59 2.58
CA GLN A 79 -14.80 -3.17 3.53
C GLN A 79 -14.20 -1.78 3.22
N TYR A 80 -15.01 -0.85 2.68
CA TYR A 80 -14.57 0.50 2.31
C TYR A 80 -13.67 1.19 3.35
N GLN A 81 -14.09 1.21 4.62
CA GLN A 81 -13.34 1.91 5.66
C GLN A 81 -11.97 1.28 5.90
N GLU A 82 -11.91 -0.06 5.95
CA GLU A 82 -10.68 -0.78 6.21
C GLU A 82 -9.68 -0.63 5.05
N LYS A 83 -10.15 -0.79 3.82
CA LYS A 83 -9.34 -0.60 2.60
C LYS A 83 -8.87 0.84 2.45
N LYS A 84 -9.73 1.82 2.77
CA LYS A 84 -9.37 3.23 2.78
C LYS A 84 -8.29 3.54 3.80
N LEU A 85 -8.43 3.05 5.04
CA LEU A 85 -7.42 3.22 6.08
C LEU A 85 -6.09 2.60 5.63
N LEU A 86 -6.13 1.37 5.11
CA LEU A 86 -4.94 0.68 4.62
C LEU A 86 -4.29 1.44 3.45
N PHE A 87 -5.07 2.01 2.53
CA PHE A 87 -4.55 2.84 1.46
C PHE A 87 -3.74 4.03 2.01
N PHE A 88 -4.25 4.72 3.04
CA PHE A 88 -3.50 5.80 3.69
C PHE A 88 -2.27 5.32 4.43
N ASP A 89 -2.34 4.17 5.11
CA ASP A 89 -1.19 3.57 5.80
C ASP A 89 -0.08 3.25 4.78
N VAL A 90 -0.44 2.62 3.65
CA VAL A 90 0.47 2.32 2.54
C VAL A 90 1.03 3.60 1.91
N PHE A 91 0.18 4.60 1.67
CA PHE A 91 0.63 5.88 1.13
C PHE A 91 1.66 6.54 2.04
N ASN A 92 1.38 6.62 3.35
CA ASN A 92 2.31 7.15 4.35
C ASN A 92 3.59 6.32 4.40
N PHE A 93 3.50 5.00 4.34
CA PHE A 93 4.65 4.11 4.33
C PHE A 93 5.59 4.38 3.14
N ILE A 94 5.02 4.54 1.94
CA ILE A 94 5.77 4.78 0.70
C ILE A 94 6.36 6.19 0.68
N PHE A 95 5.55 7.22 0.94
CA PHE A 95 5.93 8.60 0.63
C PHE A 95 6.55 9.37 1.78
N ARG A 96 6.62 8.78 2.97
CA ARG A 96 7.45 9.32 4.04
C ARG A 96 8.93 9.21 3.69
N ASP A 97 9.34 8.27 2.82
CA ASP A 97 10.75 8.05 2.45
C ASP A 97 11.09 8.80 1.17
N TYR A 98 12.03 9.74 1.27
CA TYR A 98 12.50 10.52 0.14
C TYR A 98 13.01 9.66 -1.02
N TYR A 99 13.62 8.51 -0.72
CA TYR A 99 14.14 7.61 -1.75
C TYR A 99 13.04 6.96 -2.59
N LEU A 100 11.84 6.76 -2.03
CA LEU A 100 10.73 6.12 -2.74
C LEU A 100 9.92 7.11 -3.57
N LEU A 101 9.93 8.40 -3.23
CA LEU A 101 9.31 9.47 -4.03
C LEU A 101 9.81 9.49 -5.48
N ALA A 102 11.07 9.13 -5.71
CA ALA A 102 11.70 9.19 -7.03
C ALA A 102 11.51 7.90 -7.87
N THR A 103 10.93 6.83 -7.32
CA THR A 103 10.84 5.55 -8.02
C THR A 103 9.64 5.48 -8.97
N ALA A 104 9.81 4.82 -10.13
CA ALA A 104 8.69 4.57 -11.04
C ALA A 104 7.56 3.73 -10.39
N LEU A 105 7.91 2.90 -9.39
CA LEU A 105 6.98 2.00 -8.69
C LEU A 105 6.00 2.74 -7.77
N SER A 106 6.36 3.91 -7.23
CA SER A 106 5.47 4.68 -6.36
C SER A 106 4.49 5.57 -7.13
N ARG A 107 4.80 5.91 -8.40
CA ARG A 107 3.97 6.81 -9.22
C ARG A 107 2.48 6.43 -9.28
N PRO A 108 2.08 5.16 -9.45
CA PRO A 108 0.66 4.80 -9.48
C PRO A 108 -0.08 5.13 -8.18
N PHE A 109 0.57 4.97 -7.03
CA PHE A 109 -0.01 5.34 -5.72
C PHE A 109 -0.21 6.85 -5.61
N LEU A 110 0.75 7.64 -6.08
CA LEU A 110 0.63 9.11 -6.11
C LEU A 110 -0.52 9.55 -7.02
N GLN A 111 -0.66 8.92 -8.19
CA GLN A 111 -1.75 9.23 -9.13
C GLN A 111 -3.13 8.97 -8.53
N ILE A 112 -3.31 7.83 -7.85
CA ILE A 112 -4.57 7.50 -7.17
C ILE A 112 -4.83 8.49 -6.03
N PHE A 113 -3.81 8.85 -5.26
CA PHE A 113 -3.95 9.83 -4.18
C PHE A 113 -4.37 11.21 -4.69
N ILE A 114 -3.77 11.68 -5.79
CA ILE A 114 -4.17 12.93 -6.45
C ILE A 114 -5.62 12.85 -6.94
N LYS A 115 -6.01 11.71 -7.55
CA LYS A 115 -7.40 11.48 -7.99
C LYS A 115 -8.38 11.57 -6.83
N PHE A 116 -8.02 10.99 -5.69
CA PHE A 116 -8.82 11.03 -4.48
C PHE A 116 -8.98 12.43 -3.87
N ILE A 117 -7.93 13.26 -3.87
CA ILE A 117 -8.05 14.65 -3.42
C ILE A 117 -9.04 15.39 -4.32
N ARG A 118 -8.86 15.27 -5.64
CA ARG A 118 -9.72 15.95 -6.64
C ARG A 118 -11.18 15.52 -6.56
N SER A 119 -11.47 14.24 -6.32
CA SER A 119 -12.85 13.76 -6.23
C SER A 119 -13.59 14.26 -4.99
N ARG A 120 -12.88 14.71 -3.96
CA ARG A 120 -13.48 15.35 -2.78
C ARG A 120 -13.88 16.80 -3.03
N ASP A 121 -13.11 17.53 -3.84
CA ASP A 121 -13.43 18.93 -4.18
C ASP A 121 -14.73 19.05 -4.99
N THR A 122 -15.08 18.02 -5.76
CA THR A 122 -16.34 17.95 -6.52
C THR A 122 -17.59 17.68 -5.68
N ILE A 123 -17.47 17.38 -4.37
CA ILE A 123 -18.63 17.04 -3.52
C ILE A 123 -19.23 18.27 -2.81
N ASN A 124 -18.63 19.47 -2.95
CA ASN A 124 -19.05 20.68 -2.20
C ASN A 124 -19.48 21.88 -3.07
N THR A 125 -20.34 21.68 -4.06
CA THR A 125 -21.23 22.77 -4.49
C THR A 125 -22.68 22.40 -4.18
N PRO A 126 -23.23 22.85 -3.03
CA PRO A 126 -24.67 22.99 -2.93
C PRO A 126 -25.07 23.97 -4.03
N ASN A 127 -25.85 23.49 -4.98
CA ASN A 127 -26.48 24.31 -6.00
C ASN A 127 -27.22 25.47 -5.29
N PRO A 128 -26.85 26.75 -5.47
CA PRO A 128 -27.61 27.86 -4.91
C PRO A 128 -28.83 28.08 -5.80
N GLY A 129 -29.77 27.14 -5.75
CA GLY A 129 -31.08 27.25 -6.35
C GLY A 129 -32.08 27.73 -5.32
N PHE A 130 -32.14 29.06 -5.12
CA PHE A 130 -33.31 29.80 -4.65
C PHE A 130 -33.33 31.16 -5.34
#